data_AF-A0A0X3XHU8-F1
#
_entry.id   AF-A0A0X3XHU8-F1
#
_cell.length_a   1.000
_cell.length_b   1.000
_cell.length_c   1.000
_cell.angle_alpha   90.00
_cell.angle_beta   90.00
_cell.angle_gamma   90.00
#
_symmetry.space_group_name_H-M   'P 1'
#
loop_
_entity.id
_entity.type
_entity.pdbx_description
1 polymer ?
#
loop_
_entity_poly.entity_id
_entity_poly.type
_entity_poly.pdbx_seq_one_letter_code
_entity_poly.pdbx_strand_id
1 'polypeptide(L)'
;MTPAALRVRTAADRLFYERGIHAVGVDLIAAEAGVTKKTIYDRFGSKEQLVVEYLADRDERWRAFLDGRLDAAGPDARARVRAVFDASLAWAGDHNSKGCSMVNAHAEISDPAHPAYPIITGQKAWMLALFTGLAREAAPGDAERLGRSLTLLHEGALVAYGLRVFPDPIGHARDEAEALLDAARAQRP
;
A
#
# COMPACT_ATOMS: atom_id res chain seq x y z
N MET A 1 12.03 15.07 13.35
CA MET A 1 10.78 15.84 13.58
C MET A 1 10.65 16.24 15.05
N THR A 2 9.97 17.33 15.39
CA THR A 2 9.67 17.66 16.80
C THR A 2 8.48 16.86 17.33
N PRO A 3 8.28 16.74 18.65
CA PRO A 3 7.12 16.06 19.24
C PRO A 3 5.76 16.55 18.73
N ALA A 4 5.57 17.85 18.54
CA ALA A 4 4.32 18.41 18.02
C ALA A 4 4.03 17.94 16.58
N ALA A 5 5.04 17.96 15.71
CA ALA A 5 4.92 17.48 14.34
C ALA A 5 4.61 15.98 14.27
N LEU A 6 5.17 15.17 15.19
CA LEU A 6 4.85 13.74 15.27
C LEU A 6 3.37 13.52 15.62
N ARG A 7 2.84 14.25 16.61
CA ARG A 7 1.40 14.16 16.96
C ARG A 7 0.49 14.55 15.81
N VAL A 8 0.85 15.60 15.05
CA VAL A 8 0.09 16.02 13.86
C VAL A 8 0.07 14.92 12.80
N ARG A 9 1.23 14.31 12.52
CA ARG A 9 1.35 13.22 11.54
C ARG A 9 0.56 11.99 11.96
N THR A 10 0.61 11.60 13.23
CA THR A 10 -0.19 10.49 13.77
C THR A 10 -1.69 10.77 13.67
N ALA A 11 -2.13 11.98 14.03
CA ALA A 11 -3.53 12.39 13.89
C ALA A 11 -3.98 12.39 12.42
N ALA A 12 -3.16 12.95 11.53
CA ALA A 12 -3.43 13.01 10.09
C ALA A 12 -3.50 11.60 9.47
N ASP A 13 -2.58 10.70 9.83
CA ASP A 13 -2.56 9.32 9.34
C ASP A 13 -3.86 8.58 9.64
N ARG A 14 -4.30 8.65 10.90
CA ARG A 14 -5.55 8.03 11.33
C ARG A 14 -6.75 8.68 10.64
N LEU A 15 -6.85 10.01 10.69
CA LEU A 15 -8.02 10.74 10.20
C LEU A 15 -8.16 10.64 8.69
N PHE A 16 -7.09 10.84 7.91
CA PHE A 16 -7.14 10.74 6.45
C PHE A 16 -7.52 9.33 6.01
N TYR A 17 -6.96 8.29 6.64
CA TYR A 17 -7.29 6.91 6.28
C TYR A 17 -8.75 6.56 6.60
N GLU A 18 -9.20 6.87 7.83
CA GLU A 18 -10.54 6.50 8.30
C GLU A 18 -11.64 7.33 7.62
N ARG A 19 -11.42 8.63 7.43
CA ARG A 19 -12.48 9.59 7.06
C ARG A 19 -12.31 10.21 5.68
N GLY A 20 -11.19 9.98 5.00
CA GLY A 20 -10.89 10.55 3.70
C GLY A 20 -10.13 11.87 3.79
N ILE A 21 -9.40 12.19 2.72
CA ILE A 21 -8.52 13.35 2.64
C ILE A 21 -9.31 14.65 2.54
N HIS A 22 -10.32 14.73 1.67
CA HIS A 22 -11.11 15.94 1.46
C HIS A 22 -11.97 16.29 2.68
N ALA A 23 -12.61 15.29 3.28
CA ALA A 23 -13.50 15.46 4.43
C ALA A 23 -12.77 15.92 5.71
N VAL A 24 -11.47 15.63 5.84
CA VAL A 24 -10.68 15.99 7.03
C VAL A 24 -10.07 17.38 6.86
N GLY A 25 -10.55 18.35 7.63
CA GLY A 25 -9.97 19.69 7.73
C GLY A 25 -8.75 19.75 8.67
N VAL A 26 -7.86 20.72 8.43
CA VAL A 26 -6.68 20.96 9.30
C VAL A 26 -7.07 21.34 10.74
N ASP A 27 -8.26 21.91 10.94
CA ASP A 27 -8.74 22.26 12.28
C ASP A 27 -9.06 21.00 13.11
N LEU A 28 -9.62 19.96 12.48
CA LEU A 28 -9.85 18.67 13.11
C LEU A 28 -8.52 17.98 13.48
N ILE A 29 -7.54 18.03 12.57
CA ILE A 29 -6.21 17.47 12.83
C ILE A 29 -5.53 18.20 14.00
N ALA A 30 -5.63 19.53 14.05
CA ALA A 30 -5.04 20.33 15.11
C ALA A 30 -5.64 19.99 16.47
N ALA A 31 -6.97 19.86 16.54
CA ALA A 31 -7.70 19.48 17.74
C ALA A 31 -7.26 18.08 18.24
N GLU A 32 -7.21 17.10 17.34
CA GLU A 32 -6.78 15.73 17.67
C GLU A 32 -5.32 15.66 18.12
N ALA A 33 -4.43 16.42 17.48
CA ALA A 33 -3.00 16.44 17.80
C ALA A 33 -2.64 17.28 19.03
N GLY A 34 -3.60 18.02 19.61
CA GLY A 34 -3.37 18.95 20.71
C GLY A 34 -2.39 20.06 20.33
N VAL A 35 -2.56 20.64 19.13
CA VAL A 35 -1.76 21.77 18.63
C VAL A 35 -2.65 22.84 18.01
N THR A 36 -2.07 23.96 17.60
CA THR A 36 -2.80 25.00 16.85
C THR A 36 -2.73 24.73 15.35
N LYS A 37 -3.69 25.25 14.60
CA LYS A 37 -3.66 25.29 13.12
C LYS A 37 -2.37 25.92 12.59
N LYS A 38 -1.90 27.00 13.24
CA LYS A 38 -0.63 27.66 12.92
C LYS A 38 0.55 26.69 13.04
N THR A 39 0.60 25.89 14.10
CA THR A 39 1.63 24.86 14.27
C THR A 39 1.63 23.86 13.11
N ILE A 40 0.49 23.50 12.53
CA ILE A 40 0.46 22.61 11.35
C ILE A 40 1.11 23.32 10.15
N TYR A 41 0.70 24.54 9.84
CA TYR A 41 1.25 25.28 8.71
C TYR A 41 2.75 25.59 8.87
N ASP A 42 3.19 25.95 10.08
CA ASP A 42 4.62 26.20 10.37
C ASP A 42 5.47 24.94 10.16
N ARG A 43 4.88 23.74 10.25
CA ARG A 43 5.60 22.46 10.20
C ARG A 43 5.50 21.73 8.88
N PHE A 44 4.39 21.88 8.18
CA PHE A 44 4.08 21.13 6.96
C PHE A 44 3.82 22.04 5.77
N GLY A 45 3.67 23.35 5.96
CA GLY A 45 3.43 24.33 4.89
C GLY A 45 2.00 24.34 4.37
N SER A 46 1.43 23.17 4.05
CA SER A 46 0.06 23.05 3.55
C SER A 46 -0.60 21.72 3.96
N LYS A 47 -1.92 21.61 3.76
CA LYS A 47 -2.64 20.34 3.90
C LYS A 47 -2.16 19.31 2.88
N GLU A 48 -1.91 19.73 1.65
CA GLU A 48 -1.42 18.86 0.56
C GLU A 48 -0.07 18.25 0.91
N GLN A 49 0.84 19.04 1.48
CA GLN A 49 2.12 18.54 1.96
C GLN A 49 1.99 17.60 3.17
N LEU A 50 1.03 17.87 4.07
CA LEU A 50 0.71 16.91 5.13
C LEU A 50 0.16 15.58 4.57
N VAL A 51 -0.57 15.59 3.46
CA VAL A 51 -1.02 14.38 2.75
C VAL A 51 0.17 13.64 2.12
N VAL A 52 1.13 14.36 1.53
CA VAL A 52 2.39 13.77 1.02
C VAL A 52 3.12 13.01 2.14
N GLU A 53 3.35 13.68 3.27
CA GLU A 53 4.02 13.09 4.44
C GLU A 53 3.28 11.86 4.98
N TYR A 54 1.94 11.91 5.01
CA TYR A 54 1.09 10.79 5.39
C TYR A 54 1.28 9.57 4.48
N LEU A 55 1.20 9.77 3.15
CA LEU A 55 1.29 8.66 2.20
C LEU A 55 2.72 8.12 2.11
N ALA A 56 3.72 9.00 2.13
CA ALA A 56 5.13 8.61 2.10
C ALA A 56 5.50 7.76 3.32
N ASP A 57 5.05 8.15 4.53
CA ASP A 57 5.28 7.34 5.72
C ASP A 57 4.60 5.98 5.66
N ARG A 58 3.35 5.90 5.17
CA ARG A 58 2.67 4.62 5.02
C ARG A 58 3.39 3.72 4.03
N ASP A 59 3.88 4.27 2.93
CA ASP A 59 4.66 3.51 1.94
C ASP A 59 5.97 3.00 2.57
N GLU A 60 6.71 3.85 3.27
CA GLU A 60 7.95 3.47 3.95
C GLU A 60 7.74 2.35 4.97
N ARG A 61 6.73 2.48 5.84
CA ARG A 61 6.40 1.43 6.82
C ARG A 61 5.96 0.13 6.16
N TRP A 62 5.16 0.21 5.09
CA TRP A 62 4.74 -0.97 4.33
C TRP A 62 5.93 -1.68 3.69
N ARG A 63 6.82 -0.94 3.03
CA ARG A 63 8.04 -1.49 2.40
C ARG A 63 8.94 -2.15 3.44
N ALA A 64 9.25 -1.46 4.53
CA ALA A 64 10.07 -2.03 5.61
C ALA A 64 9.44 -3.30 6.20
N PHE A 65 8.11 -3.30 6.38
CA PHE A 65 7.38 -4.49 6.82
C PHE A 65 7.47 -5.63 5.80
N LEU A 66 7.24 -5.34 4.52
CA LEU A 66 7.28 -6.35 3.45
C LEU A 66 8.69 -6.91 3.25
N ASP A 67 9.72 -6.08 3.26
CA ASP A 67 11.11 -6.49 3.12
C ASP A 67 11.49 -7.52 4.19
N GLY A 68 11.14 -7.27 5.45
CA GLY A 68 11.35 -8.24 6.53
C GLY A 68 10.61 -9.57 6.33
N ARG A 69 9.44 -9.56 5.67
CA ARG A 69 8.70 -10.79 5.33
C ARG A 69 9.32 -11.54 4.15
N LEU A 70 9.83 -10.81 3.16
CA LEU A 70 10.52 -11.37 2.02
C LEU A 70 11.86 -12.01 2.42
N ASP A 71 12.62 -11.36 3.31
CA ASP A 71 13.87 -11.92 3.84
C ASP A 71 13.62 -13.22 4.61
N ALA A 72 12.57 -13.25 5.45
CA ALA A 72 12.20 -14.44 6.20
C ALA A 72 11.69 -15.60 5.31
N ALA A 73 11.14 -15.30 4.13
CA ALA A 73 10.68 -16.30 3.16
C ALA A 73 11.84 -17.01 2.43
N GLY A 74 13.07 -16.48 2.51
CA GLY A 74 14.23 -17.04 1.85
C GLY A 74 14.25 -16.80 0.33
N PRO A 75 15.12 -17.50 -0.42
CA PRO A 75 15.39 -17.17 -1.82
C PRO A 75 14.38 -17.75 -2.81
N ASP A 76 13.44 -18.59 -2.40
CA ASP A 76 12.47 -19.20 -3.32
C ASP A 76 11.40 -18.18 -3.76
N ALA A 77 11.33 -17.90 -5.06
CA ALA A 77 10.42 -16.92 -5.62
C ALA A 77 8.94 -17.22 -5.33
N ARG A 78 8.54 -18.50 -5.29
CA ARG A 78 7.15 -18.90 -4.99
C ARG A 78 6.81 -18.60 -3.54
N ALA A 79 7.69 -18.96 -2.60
CA ALA A 79 7.57 -18.61 -1.19
C ALA A 79 7.53 -17.09 -0.97
N ARG A 80 8.33 -16.32 -1.72
CA ARG A 80 8.33 -14.85 -1.66
C ARG A 80 7.04 -14.25 -2.20
N VAL A 81 6.47 -14.75 -3.31
CA VAL A 81 5.15 -14.32 -3.80
C VAL A 81 4.07 -14.60 -2.75
N ARG A 82 4.06 -15.80 -2.16
CA ARG A 82 3.16 -16.14 -1.05
C ARG A 82 3.32 -15.15 0.11
N ALA A 83 4.56 -14.84 0.49
CA ALA A 83 4.86 -13.91 1.57
C ALA A 83 4.34 -12.49 1.30
N VAL A 84 4.27 -12.03 0.05
CA VAL A 84 3.64 -10.73 -0.28
C VAL A 84 2.17 -10.71 0.10
N PHE A 85 1.41 -11.77 -0.21
CA PHE A 85 -0.01 -11.84 0.13
C PHE A 85 -0.24 -12.03 1.63
N ASP A 86 0.52 -12.92 2.28
CA ASP A 86 0.41 -13.13 3.73
C ASP A 86 0.79 -11.85 4.51
N ALA A 87 1.81 -11.12 4.06
CA ALA A 87 2.17 -9.81 4.59
C ALA A 87 1.04 -8.79 4.37
N SER A 88 0.41 -8.81 3.19
CA SER A 88 -0.70 -7.91 2.87
C SER A 88 -1.92 -8.17 3.77
N LEU A 89 -2.22 -9.44 4.07
CA LEU A 89 -3.31 -9.81 4.99
C LEU A 89 -3.03 -9.33 6.41
N ALA A 90 -1.82 -9.59 6.92
CA ALA A 90 -1.41 -9.13 8.25
C ALA A 90 -1.45 -7.59 8.35
N TRP A 91 -0.90 -6.89 7.35
CA TRP A 91 -0.91 -5.43 7.30
C TRP A 91 -2.33 -4.87 7.20
N ALA A 92 -3.21 -5.52 6.43
CA ALA A 92 -4.60 -5.11 6.30
C ALA A 92 -5.40 -5.27 7.60
N GLY A 93 -5.10 -6.30 8.40
CA GLY A 93 -5.68 -6.48 9.73
C GLY A 93 -5.34 -5.34 10.69
N ASP A 94 -4.07 -4.92 10.72
CA ASP A 94 -3.57 -3.97 11.71
C ASP A 94 -3.69 -2.50 11.28
N HIS A 95 -3.55 -2.21 9.98
CA HIS A 95 -3.38 -0.85 9.48
C HIS A 95 -4.40 -0.46 8.41
N ASN A 96 -4.88 -1.41 7.61
CA ASN A 96 -5.60 -1.14 6.36
C ASN A 96 -7.01 -1.77 6.31
N SER A 97 -7.85 -1.48 7.31
CA SER A 97 -9.22 -2.02 7.42
C SER A 97 -10.19 -1.64 6.28
N LYS A 98 -9.91 -0.56 5.54
CA LYS A 98 -10.64 -0.07 4.35
C LYS A 98 -9.89 -0.35 3.04
N GLY A 99 -8.98 -1.33 3.04
CA GLY A 99 -8.15 -1.65 1.88
C GLY A 99 -6.98 -0.68 1.70
N CYS A 100 -6.45 -0.60 0.48
CA CYS A 100 -5.22 0.12 0.19
C CYS A 100 -5.35 1.65 0.37
N SER A 101 -4.48 2.24 1.19
CA SER A 101 -4.42 3.69 1.40
C SER A 101 -4.13 4.47 0.12
N MET A 102 -3.32 3.93 -0.80
CA MET A 102 -2.98 4.59 -2.06
C MET A 102 -4.16 4.62 -3.03
N VAL A 103 -4.94 3.54 -3.13
CA VAL A 103 -6.15 3.50 -3.98
C VAL A 103 -7.21 4.46 -3.44
N ASN A 104 -7.42 4.46 -2.11
CA ASN A 104 -8.35 5.37 -1.46
C ASN A 104 -7.94 6.83 -1.67
N ALA A 105 -6.65 7.14 -1.56
CA ALA A 105 -6.14 8.48 -1.83
C ALA A 105 -6.28 8.88 -3.31
N HIS A 106 -6.02 7.98 -4.25
CA HIS A 106 -6.20 8.24 -5.69
C HIS A 106 -7.65 8.57 -6.05
N ALA A 107 -8.62 7.91 -5.39
CA ALA A 107 -10.03 8.20 -5.60
C ALA A 107 -10.41 9.65 -5.22
N GLU A 108 -9.64 10.28 -4.32
CA GLU A 108 -9.82 11.67 -3.91
C GLU A 108 -8.86 12.63 -4.65
N ILE A 109 -7.70 12.15 -5.09
CA ILE A 109 -6.62 12.91 -5.71
C ILE A 109 -6.37 12.36 -7.11
N SER A 110 -7.13 12.88 -8.08
CA SER A 110 -7.02 12.48 -9.48
C SER A 110 -6.18 13.45 -10.33
N ASP A 111 -5.79 14.61 -9.80
CA ASP A 111 -4.97 15.59 -10.50
C ASP A 111 -3.48 15.18 -10.47
N PRO A 112 -2.85 14.90 -11.63
CA PRO A 112 -1.42 14.59 -11.69
C PRO A 112 -0.50 15.71 -11.20
N ALA A 113 -0.98 16.97 -11.14
CA ALA A 113 -0.21 18.10 -10.61
C ALA A 113 -0.18 18.13 -9.07
N HIS A 114 -1.07 17.38 -8.39
CA HIS A 114 -1.08 17.33 -6.93
C HIS A 114 0.20 16.64 -6.41
N PRO A 115 0.90 17.19 -5.39
CA PRO A 115 2.21 16.70 -4.96
C PRO A 115 2.21 15.26 -4.40
N ALA A 116 1.04 14.77 -3.97
CA ALA A 116 0.87 13.38 -3.52
C ALA A 116 0.73 12.35 -4.66
N TYR A 117 0.40 12.78 -5.88
CA TYR A 117 0.13 11.88 -7.00
C TYR A 117 1.34 10.99 -7.37
N PRO A 118 2.60 11.49 -7.37
CA PRO A 118 3.77 10.66 -7.58
C PRO A 118 3.99 9.59 -6.49
N ILE A 119 3.59 9.87 -5.23
CA ILE A 119 3.70 8.89 -4.13
C ILE A 119 2.69 7.75 -4.35
N ILE A 120 1.45 8.11 -4.68
CA ILE A 120 0.36 7.17 -4.96
C ILE A 120 0.75 6.22 -6.10
N THR A 121 1.10 6.79 -7.25
CA THR A 121 1.43 6.01 -8.46
C THR A 121 2.77 5.29 -8.34
N GLY A 122 3.74 5.91 -7.66
CA GLY A 122 5.06 5.32 -7.40
C GLY A 122 5.00 4.05 -6.56
N GLN A 123 4.13 4.01 -5.55
CA GLN A 123 3.92 2.80 -4.75
C GLN A 123 3.36 1.65 -5.60
N LYS A 124 2.41 1.94 -6.50
CA LYS A 124 1.83 0.94 -7.44
C LYS A 124 2.85 0.44 -8.45
N ALA A 125 3.64 1.35 -9.02
CA ALA A 125 4.73 0.99 -9.92
C ALA A 125 5.77 0.11 -9.22
N TRP A 126 6.09 0.39 -7.96
CA TRP A 126 7.01 -0.44 -7.17
C TRP A 126 6.46 -1.84 -6.89
N MET A 127 5.19 -1.99 -6.51
CA MET A 127 4.56 -3.30 -6.34
C MET A 127 4.58 -4.12 -7.63
N LEU A 128 4.27 -3.50 -8.77
CA LEU A 128 4.37 -4.16 -10.08
C LEU A 128 5.80 -4.60 -10.39
N ALA A 129 6.79 -3.75 -10.12
CA ALA A 129 8.19 -4.10 -10.32
C ALA A 129 8.63 -5.27 -9.42
N LEU A 130 8.19 -5.29 -8.15
CA LEU A 130 8.43 -6.39 -7.22
C LEU A 130 7.84 -7.70 -7.76
N PHE A 131 6.56 -7.73 -8.10
CA PHE A 131 5.92 -8.94 -8.65
C PHE A 131 6.57 -9.40 -9.96
N THR A 132 6.95 -8.47 -10.84
CA THR A 132 7.64 -8.80 -12.09
C THR A 132 9.03 -9.38 -11.81
N GLY A 133 9.75 -8.86 -10.81
CA GLY A 133 11.04 -9.40 -10.37
C GLY A 133 10.93 -10.83 -9.86
N LEU A 134 9.97 -11.09 -8.95
CA LEU A 134 9.69 -12.42 -8.42
C LEU A 134 9.24 -13.38 -9.53
N ALA A 135 8.38 -12.92 -10.45
CA ALA A 135 7.95 -13.71 -11.60
C ALA A 135 9.11 -14.08 -12.53
N ARG A 136 10.11 -13.19 -12.70
CA ARG A 136 11.30 -13.47 -13.51
C ARG A 136 12.15 -14.58 -12.94
N GLU A 137 12.25 -14.69 -11.63
CA GLU A 137 12.96 -15.80 -10.96
C GLU A 137 12.20 -17.13 -11.14
N ALA A 138 10.87 -17.10 -11.13
CA ALA A 138 10.03 -18.30 -11.25
C ALA A 138 9.82 -18.78 -12.70
N ALA A 139 9.64 -17.86 -13.65
CA ALA A 139 9.32 -18.10 -15.05
C ALA A 139 9.84 -16.95 -15.94
N PRO A 140 11.15 -16.93 -16.26
CA PRO A 140 11.79 -15.80 -16.97
C PRO A 140 11.14 -15.39 -18.29
N GLY A 141 10.60 -16.36 -19.04
CA GLY A 141 9.98 -16.12 -20.36
C GLY A 141 8.57 -15.53 -20.30
N ASP A 142 7.97 -15.40 -19.12
CA ASP A 142 6.58 -14.95 -18.92
C ASP A 142 6.45 -13.92 -17.79
N ALA A 143 7.58 -13.34 -17.38
CA ALA A 143 7.71 -12.51 -16.19
C ALA A 143 6.79 -11.29 -16.21
N GLU A 144 6.70 -10.59 -17.34
CA GLU A 144 5.90 -9.37 -17.50
C GLU A 144 4.40 -9.68 -17.46
N ARG A 145 3.96 -10.79 -18.05
CA ARG A 145 2.56 -11.22 -18.01
C ARG A 145 2.18 -11.62 -16.58
N LEU A 146 2.99 -12.49 -15.96
CA LEU A 146 2.77 -12.94 -14.59
C LEU A 146 2.81 -11.79 -13.59
N GLY A 147 3.79 -10.88 -13.69
CA GLY A 147 3.89 -9.70 -12.82
C GLY A 147 2.64 -8.83 -12.86
N ARG A 148 2.05 -8.62 -14.05
CA ARG A 148 0.77 -7.92 -14.23
C ARG A 148 -0.39 -8.69 -13.61
N SER A 149 -0.50 -10.00 -13.86
CA SER A 149 -1.57 -10.83 -13.27
C SER A 149 -1.50 -10.83 -11.75
N LEU A 150 -0.32 -11.00 -11.17
CA LEU A 150 -0.10 -10.97 -9.72
C LEU A 150 -0.46 -9.60 -9.13
N THR A 151 -0.12 -8.51 -9.83
CA THR A 151 -0.50 -7.15 -9.42
C THR A 151 -2.02 -6.96 -9.43
N LEU A 152 -2.71 -7.44 -10.48
CA LEU A 152 -4.17 -7.34 -10.56
C LEU A 152 -4.86 -8.15 -9.45
N LEU A 153 -4.38 -9.37 -9.18
CA LEU A 153 -4.86 -10.19 -8.07
C LEU A 153 -4.66 -9.48 -6.73
N HIS A 154 -3.48 -8.91 -6.50
CA HIS A 154 -3.14 -8.20 -5.26
C HIS A 154 -4.01 -6.95 -5.04
N GLU A 155 -4.12 -6.08 -6.05
CA GLU A 155 -4.91 -4.85 -5.94
C GLU A 155 -6.40 -5.16 -5.80
N GLY A 156 -6.92 -6.11 -6.59
CA GLY A 156 -8.30 -6.56 -6.51
C GLY A 156 -8.64 -7.15 -5.14
N ALA A 157 -7.73 -7.95 -4.58
CA ALA A 157 -7.90 -8.52 -3.25
C ALA A 157 -7.94 -7.46 -2.15
N LEU A 158 -7.08 -6.44 -2.20
CA LEU A 158 -7.09 -5.34 -1.22
C LEU A 158 -8.39 -4.53 -1.28
N VAL A 159 -8.94 -4.31 -2.48
CA VAL A 159 -10.25 -3.65 -2.64
C VAL A 159 -11.37 -4.54 -2.10
N ALA A 160 -11.41 -5.81 -2.48
CA ALA A 160 -12.41 -6.76 -2.00
C ALA A 160 -12.36 -6.93 -0.47
N TYR A 161 -11.15 -6.92 0.11
CA TYR A 161 -10.93 -6.95 1.55
C TYR A 161 -11.54 -5.73 2.24
N GLY A 162 -11.20 -4.52 1.76
CA GLY A 162 -11.68 -3.27 2.33
C GLY A 162 -13.20 -3.12 2.27
N LEU A 163 -13.81 -3.65 1.21
CA LEU A 163 -15.27 -3.66 1.01
C LEU A 163 -15.97 -4.86 1.67
N ARG A 164 -15.21 -5.83 2.22
CA ARG A 164 -15.72 -7.08 2.81
C ARG A 164 -16.65 -7.84 1.85
N VAL A 165 -16.27 -7.91 0.58
CA VAL A 165 -17.11 -8.50 -0.48
C VAL A 165 -17.36 -9.98 -0.21
N PHE A 166 -16.35 -10.71 0.27
CA PHE A 166 -16.44 -12.11 0.67
C PHE A 166 -15.35 -12.43 1.71
N PRO A 167 -15.41 -13.60 2.39
CA PRO A 167 -14.39 -13.99 3.36
C PRO A 167 -13.01 -14.21 2.72
N ASP A 168 -11.96 -13.68 3.34
CA ASP A 168 -10.54 -13.85 2.98
C ASP A 168 -10.18 -13.67 1.48
N PRO A 169 -10.45 -12.50 0.88
CA PRO A 169 -10.10 -12.24 -0.52
C PRO A 169 -8.58 -12.20 -0.78
N ILE A 170 -7.78 -11.85 0.24
CA ILE A 170 -6.31 -11.83 0.12
C ILE A 170 -5.76 -13.26 0.11
N GLY A 171 -6.25 -14.15 0.97
CA GLY A 171 -5.91 -15.57 0.93
C GLY A 171 -6.35 -16.23 -0.37
N HIS A 172 -7.56 -15.92 -0.87
CA HIS A 172 -7.99 -16.42 -2.17
C HIS A 172 -7.06 -15.98 -3.31
N ALA A 173 -6.69 -14.70 -3.37
CA ALA A 173 -5.78 -14.20 -4.40
C ALA A 173 -4.37 -14.79 -4.31
N ARG A 174 -3.90 -15.14 -3.10
CA ARG A 174 -2.65 -15.88 -2.90
C ARG A 174 -2.72 -17.27 -3.55
N ASP A 175 -3.80 -17.99 -3.32
CA ASP A 175 -3.96 -19.36 -3.85
C ASP A 175 -4.03 -19.33 -5.40
N GLU A 176 -4.74 -18.35 -5.98
CA GLU A 176 -4.75 -18.11 -7.44
C GLU A 176 -3.38 -17.70 -7.98
N ALA A 177 -2.62 -16.90 -7.24
CA ALA A 177 -1.25 -16.53 -7.61
C ALA A 177 -0.32 -17.76 -7.67
N GLU A 178 -0.48 -18.70 -6.75
CA GLU A 178 0.29 -19.96 -6.79
C GLU A 178 -0.12 -20.85 -7.96
N ALA A 179 -1.42 -20.97 -8.25
CA ALA A 179 -1.90 -21.72 -9.40
C ALA A 179 -1.34 -21.14 -10.73
N LEU A 180 -1.26 -19.82 -10.85
CA LEU A 180 -0.63 -19.15 -12.00
C LEU A 180 0.86 -19.47 -12.14
N LEU A 181 1.59 -19.50 -11.02
CA LEU A 181 3.01 -19.86 -11.02
C LEU A 181 3.22 -21.33 -11.38
N ASP A 182 2.37 -22.22 -10.90
CA ASP A 182 2.44 -23.65 -11.20
C ASP A 182 2.15 -23.93 -12.69
N ALA A 183 1.13 -23.25 -13.25
CA ALA A 183 0.81 -23.33 -14.66
C ALA A 183 1.95 -22.82 -15.56
N ALA A 184 2.65 -21.75 -15.15
CA ALA A 184 3.78 -21.21 -15.91
C ALA A 184 5.00 -22.13 -15.88
N ARG A 185 5.23 -22.85 -14.76
CA ARG A 185 6.29 -23.86 -14.65
C ARG A 185 6.03 -25.07 -15.55
N ALA A 186 4.79 -25.52 -15.63
CA ALA A 186 4.40 -26.67 -16.47
C ALA A 186 4.54 -26.42 -17.99
N GLN A 187 4.60 -25.15 -18.40
CA GLN A 187 4.78 -24.73 -19.80
C GLN A 187 6.26 -24.60 -20.22
N ARG A 188 7.21 -24.91 -19.33
CA ARG A 188 8.64 -24.94 -19.69
C ARG A 188 8.93 -26.21 -20.52
N PRO A 189 9.49 -26.07 -21.74
CA PRO A 189 9.95 -27.21 -22.53
C PRO A 189 11.11 -27.95 -21.86
#